data_AF-A0A1F9BHU5-F1
#
_entry.id   AF-A0A1F9BHU5-F1
#
_cell.length_a   1.000
_cell.length_b   1.000
_cell.length_c   1.000
_cell.angle_alpha   90.00
_cell.angle_beta   90.00
_cell.angle_gamma   90.00
#
_symmetry.space_group_name_H-M   'P 1'
#
loop_
_entity.id
_entity.type
_entity.pdbx_description
1 polymer ?
#
loop_
_entity_poly.entity_id
_entity_poly.type
_entity_poly.pdbx_seq_one_letter_code
_entity_poly.pdbx_strand_id
1 'polypeptide(L)'
;MSDAGEDIKEMIKPVGDLLKTIDPKKVERIVTNLDNFSGQLTSLANDSKETIQKAKGAFSSIEDIGEKVKKGEGTLGKLINDEAIYQDAKKTIETAKEAVEKVKGTAESLKNASEKIERGEGTLGKLIYDETLYQEIGETVKSAKETMESANKALQSVNKIAEKVEKGEGTLGKLINDDSLIKETEKTMKKVQKAAEGIQEQTPITVLGTIIGLFF
;
A
#
# COMPACT_ATOMS: atom_id res chain seq x y z
N MET A 1 -44.41 0.11 58.08
CA MET A 1 -43.43 -0.55 57.18
C MET A 1 -44.04 -0.85 55.79
N SER A 2 -45.07 -0.12 55.34
CA SER A 2 -45.81 -0.41 54.10
C SER A 2 -45.44 0.50 52.91
N ASP A 3 -45.13 1.78 53.15
CA ASP A 3 -44.87 2.76 52.08
C ASP A 3 -43.69 2.40 51.16
N ALA A 4 -42.57 1.97 51.74
CA ALA A 4 -41.35 1.74 50.97
C ALA A 4 -41.50 0.67 49.87
N GLY A 5 -42.39 -0.31 50.06
CA GLY A 5 -42.63 -1.34 49.05
C GLY A 5 -43.50 -0.87 47.88
N GLU A 6 -44.41 0.07 48.15
CA GLU A 6 -45.37 0.60 47.17
C GLU A 6 -44.71 1.68 46.30
N ASP A 7 -43.91 2.55 46.91
CA ASP A 7 -43.06 3.52 46.21
C ASP A 7 -42.06 2.83 45.26
N ILE A 8 -41.40 1.75 45.71
CA ILE A 8 -40.51 0.96 44.85
C ILE A 8 -41.26 0.37 43.66
N LYS A 9 -42.51 -0.09 43.86
CA LYS A 9 -43.31 -0.71 42.81
C LYS A 9 -43.78 0.31 41.77
N GLU A 10 -44.13 1.52 42.19
CA GLU A 10 -44.42 2.64 41.29
C GLU A 10 -43.17 3.08 40.53
N MET A 11 -42.01 3.12 41.19
CA MET A 11 -40.73 3.49 40.57
C MET A 11 -40.27 2.50 39.48
N ILE A 12 -40.53 1.19 39.63
CA ILE A 12 -40.13 0.17 38.64
C ILE A 12 -41.17 -0.08 37.54
N LYS A 13 -42.40 0.41 37.71
CA LYS A 13 -43.50 0.20 36.75
C LYS A 13 -43.17 0.72 35.34
N PRO A 14 -42.61 1.94 35.16
CA PRO A 14 -42.20 2.43 33.84
C PRO A 14 -41.14 1.54 33.19
N VAL A 15 -40.21 1.00 33.99
CA VAL A 15 -39.17 0.08 33.51
C VAL A 15 -39.79 -1.25 33.06
N GLY A 16 -40.71 -1.80 33.83
CA GLY A 16 -41.43 -3.03 33.48
C GLY A 16 -42.29 -2.89 32.22
N ASP A 17 -42.90 -1.72 32.00
CA ASP A 17 -43.70 -1.47 30.81
C ASP A 17 -42.82 -1.25 29.56
N LEU A 18 -41.67 -0.58 29.71
CA LEU A 18 -40.68 -0.49 28.63
C LEU A 18 -40.16 -1.87 28.20
N LEU A 19 -39.87 -2.77 29.15
CA LEU A 19 -39.40 -4.13 28.83
C LEU A 19 -40.44 -4.96 28.07
N LYS A 20 -41.74 -4.75 28.35
CA LYS A 20 -42.83 -5.41 27.60
C LYS A 20 -42.97 -4.90 26.17
N THR A 21 -42.53 -3.68 25.88
CA THR A 21 -42.57 -3.11 24.52
C THR A 21 -41.43 -3.59 23.63
N ILE A 22 -40.40 -4.25 24.19
CA ILE A 22 -39.29 -4.80 23.42
C ILE A 22 -39.70 -6.17 22.86
N ASP A 23 -39.73 -6.31 21.53
CA ASP A 23 -39.97 -7.58 20.86
C ASP A 23 -38.74 -8.51 21.02
N PRO A 24 -38.86 -9.67 21.68
CA PRO A 24 -37.77 -10.63 21.83
C PRO A 24 -37.18 -11.09 20.49
N LYS A 25 -37.99 -11.22 19.43
CA LYS A 25 -37.53 -11.63 18.10
C LYS A 25 -36.69 -10.54 17.44
N LYS A 26 -36.97 -9.26 17.73
CA LYS A 26 -36.15 -8.14 17.26
C LYS A 26 -34.79 -8.19 17.94
N VAL A 27 -34.76 -8.45 19.25
CA VAL A 27 -33.51 -8.59 20.02
C VAL A 27 -32.68 -9.76 19.50
N GLU A 28 -33.29 -10.94 19.30
CA GLU A 28 -32.61 -12.12 18.75
C GLU A 28 -31.98 -11.86 17.38
N ARG A 29 -32.70 -11.16 16.49
CA ARG A 29 -32.18 -10.78 15.17
C ARG A 29 -30.99 -9.82 15.27
N ILE A 30 -31.06 -8.86 16.18
CA ILE A 30 -29.97 -7.90 16.41
C ILE A 30 -28.73 -8.63 16.93
N VAL A 31 -28.89 -9.53 17.90
CA VAL A 31 -27.79 -10.34 18.43
C VAL A 31 -27.16 -11.20 17.31
N THR A 32 -27.98 -11.84 16.48
CA THR A 32 -27.49 -12.67 15.35
C THR A 32 -26.74 -11.84 14.31
N ASN A 33 -27.28 -10.67 13.94
CA ASN A 33 -26.63 -9.77 13.01
C ASN A 33 -25.32 -9.21 13.57
N LEU A 34 -25.28 -8.94 14.88
CA LEU A 34 -24.11 -8.45 15.57
C LEU A 34 -23.00 -9.50 15.63
N ASP A 35 -23.35 -10.75 15.87
CA ASP A 35 -22.40 -11.87 15.85
C ASP A 35 -21.76 -12.04 14.46
N ASN A 36 -22.59 -12.03 13.41
CA ASN A 36 -22.11 -12.07 12.02
C ASN A 36 -21.20 -10.87 11.72
N PHE A 37 -21.64 -9.68 12.11
CA PHE A 37 -20.89 -8.45 11.91
C PHE A 37 -19.54 -8.46 12.63
N SER A 38 -19.50 -8.89 13.90
CA SER A 38 -18.26 -9.05 14.67
C SER A 38 -17.32 -10.02 13.96
N GLY A 39 -17.83 -11.15 13.47
CA GLY A 39 -17.05 -12.09 12.66
C GLY A 39 -16.47 -11.47 11.39
N GLN A 40 -17.24 -10.64 10.69
CA GLN A 40 -16.75 -9.90 9.51
C GLN A 40 -15.65 -8.89 9.88
N LEU A 41 -15.80 -8.17 11.00
CA LEU A 41 -14.77 -7.26 11.51
C LEU A 41 -13.47 -7.99 11.84
N THR A 42 -13.56 -9.12 12.53
CA THR A 42 -12.39 -9.94 12.88
C THR A 42 -11.70 -10.46 11.62
N SER A 43 -12.45 -10.95 10.64
CA SER A 43 -11.90 -11.39 9.36
C SER A 43 -11.19 -10.22 8.65
N LEU A 44 -11.83 -9.06 8.58
CA LEU A 44 -11.29 -7.89 7.90
C LEU A 44 -10.03 -7.35 8.59
N ALA A 45 -9.97 -7.39 9.92
CA ALA A 45 -8.79 -7.05 10.70
C ALA A 45 -7.63 -8.03 10.43
N ASN A 46 -7.91 -9.32 10.29
CA ASN A 46 -6.91 -10.33 9.93
C ASN A 46 -6.37 -10.13 8.50
N ASP A 47 -7.27 -9.94 7.53
CA ASP A 47 -6.90 -9.66 6.14
C ASP A 47 -6.08 -8.36 6.01
N SER A 48 -6.41 -7.35 6.84
CA SER A 48 -5.64 -6.11 6.93
C SER A 48 -4.23 -6.35 7.42
N LYS A 49 -4.08 -7.16 8.48
CA LYS A 49 -2.78 -7.55 9.03
C LYS A 49 -1.93 -8.29 8.00
N GLU A 50 -2.52 -9.22 7.25
CA GLU A 50 -1.83 -9.93 6.17
C GLU A 50 -1.39 -8.96 5.06
N THR A 51 -2.27 -8.04 4.65
CA THR A 51 -1.97 -7.02 3.64
C THR A 51 -0.80 -6.14 4.08
N ILE A 52 -0.77 -5.71 5.34
CA ILE A 52 0.33 -4.95 5.93
C ILE A 52 1.64 -5.76 5.92
N GLN A 53 1.58 -7.06 6.24
CA GLN A 53 2.76 -7.93 6.20
C GLN A 53 3.31 -8.10 4.78
N LYS A 54 2.44 -8.35 3.79
CA LYS A 54 2.82 -8.42 2.38
C LYS A 54 3.45 -7.11 1.91
N ALA A 55 2.87 -5.98 2.31
CA ALA A 55 3.42 -4.67 2.00
C ALA A 55 4.82 -4.47 2.57
N LYS A 56 5.02 -4.83 3.84
CA LYS A 56 6.33 -4.74 4.49
C LYS A 56 7.37 -5.54 3.72
N GLY A 57 7.05 -6.78 3.30
CA GLY A 57 7.94 -7.59 2.48
C GLY A 57 8.28 -6.94 1.14
N ALA A 58 7.27 -6.44 0.43
CA ALA A 58 7.45 -5.74 -0.84
C ALA A 58 8.38 -4.52 -0.71
N PHE A 59 8.19 -3.72 0.35
CA PHE A 59 9.02 -2.55 0.60
C PHE A 59 10.46 -2.90 0.94
N SER A 60 10.69 -3.96 1.71
CA SER A 60 12.05 -4.43 1.98
C SER A 60 12.78 -4.84 0.70
N SER A 61 12.12 -5.60 -0.20
CA SER A 61 12.72 -5.94 -1.50
C SER A 61 13.09 -4.71 -2.33
N ILE A 62 12.25 -3.67 -2.30
CA ILE A 62 12.52 -2.43 -3.05
C ILE A 62 13.62 -1.59 -2.40
N GLU A 63 13.66 -1.55 -1.07
CA GLU A 63 14.73 -0.89 -0.33
C GLU A 63 16.08 -1.55 -0.64
N ASP A 64 16.14 -2.88 -0.66
CA ASP A 64 17.33 -3.64 -1.04
C ASP A 64 17.78 -3.33 -2.48
N ILE A 65 16.83 -3.24 -3.42
CA ILE A 65 17.11 -2.82 -4.80
C ILE A 65 17.67 -1.39 -4.81
N GLY A 66 17.04 -0.47 -4.09
CA GLY A 66 17.48 0.92 -3.98
C GLY A 66 18.87 1.07 -3.38
N GLU A 67 19.20 0.26 -2.37
CA GLU A 67 20.54 0.23 -1.78
C GLU A 67 21.60 -0.26 -2.78
N LYS A 68 21.33 -1.33 -3.54
CA LYS A 68 22.25 -1.83 -4.58
C LYS A 68 22.53 -0.75 -5.62
N VAL A 69 21.48 -0.04 -6.06
CA VAL A 69 21.62 1.10 -6.99
C VAL A 69 22.49 2.20 -6.36
N LYS A 70 22.20 2.61 -5.12
CA LYS A 70 22.96 3.67 -4.41
C LYS A 70 24.43 3.31 -4.19
N LYS A 71 24.73 2.03 -3.93
CA LYS A 71 26.09 1.50 -3.77
C LYS A 71 26.84 1.38 -5.10
N GLY A 72 26.19 1.65 -6.24
CA GLY A 72 26.79 1.52 -7.56
C GLY A 72 26.97 0.06 -8.01
N GLU A 73 26.25 -0.87 -7.39
CA GLU A 73 26.30 -2.29 -7.72
C GLU A 73 25.47 -2.57 -8.98
N GLY A 74 25.98 -3.44 -9.87
CA GLY A 74 25.37 -3.73 -11.17
C GLY A 74 25.53 -2.61 -12.21
N THR A 75 24.95 -2.79 -13.40
CA THR A 75 25.07 -1.79 -14.48
C THR A 75 24.14 -0.60 -14.28
N LEU A 76 23.03 -0.77 -13.57
CA LEU A 76 22.08 0.27 -13.19
C LEU A 76 22.67 1.24 -12.15
N GLY A 77 23.39 0.75 -11.13
CA GLY A 77 24.09 1.61 -10.18
C GLY A 77 25.26 2.41 -10.82
N LYS A 78 25.77 1.92 -11.95
CA LYS A 78 26.83 2.60 -12.74
C LYS A 78 26.29 3.51 -13.85
N LEU A 79 25.11 3.25 -14.42
CA LEU A 79 24.50 4.03 -15.50
C LEU A 79 23.47 5.06 -15.01
N ILE A 80 22.66 4.72 -14.02
CA ILE A 80 21.52 5.55 -13.61
C ILE A 80 21.96 6.45 -12.46
N ASN A 81 22.38 7.64 -12.85
CA ASN A 81 22.30 8.83 -12.02
C ASN A 81 21.05 9.67 -12.43
N ASP A 82 20.05 9.04 -13.04
CA ASP A 82 18.89 9.73 -13.59
C ASP A 82 17.80 9.86 -12.52
N GLU A 83 17.69 11.07 -11.99
CA GLU A 83 16.79 11.47 -10.91
C GLU A 83 15.33 11.03 -11.18
N ALA A 84 14.88 11.01 -12.44
CA ALA A 84 13.48 10.77 -12.79
C ALA A 84 12.97 9.36 -12.40
N ILE A 85 13.71 8.30 -12.71
CA ILE A 85 13.29 6.91 -12.38
C ILE A 85 13.30 6.70 -10.87
N TYR A 86 14.28 7.27 -10.18
CA TYR A 86 14.35 7.22 -8.72
C TYR A 86 13.15 7.92 -8.08
N GLN A 87 12.78 9.11 -8.59
CA GLN A 87 11.64 9.87 -8.07
C GLN A 87 10.30 9.16 -8.34
N ASP A 88 10.12 8.53 -9.52
CA ASP A 88 8.91 7.77 -9.83
C ASP A 88 8.77 6.50 -8.95
N ALA A 89 9.89 5.79 -8.74
CA ALA A 89 9.93 4.65 -7.83
C ALA A 89 9.62 5.09 -6.39
N LYS A 90 10.26 6.18 -5.92
CA LYS A 90 10.02 6.76 -4.60
C LYS A 90 8.56 7.17 -4.41
N LYS A 91 7.95 7.85 -5.38
CA LYS A 91 6.54 8.24 -5.34
C LYS A 91 5.60 7.04 -5.28
N THR A 92 5.94 5.96 -6.00
CA THR A 92 5.19 4.70 -5.94
C THR A 92 5.26 4.07 -4.55
N ILE A 93 6.44 4.05 -3.93
CA ILE A 93 6.64 3.56 -2.56
C ILE A 93 5.87 4.43 -1.56
N GLU A 94 5.94 5.75 -1.69
CA GLU A 94 5.21 6.70 -0.81
C GLU A 94 3.70 6.48 -0.92
N THR A 95 3.16 6.39 -2.13
CA THR A 95 1.72 6.10 -2.36
C THR A 95 1.31 4.76 -1.75
N ALA A 96 2.14 3.73 -1.92
CA ALA A 96 1.88 2.43 -1.34
C ALA A 96 1.96 2.46 0.21
N LYS A 97 2.91 3.22 0.78
CA LYS A 97 3.04 3.40 2.23
C LYS A 97 1.81 4.11 2.81
N GLU A 98 1.33 5.17 2.14
CA GLU A 98 0.08 5.83 2.53
C GLU A 98 -1.12 4.89 2.50
N ALA A 99 -1.22 4.03 1.48
CA ALA A 99 -2.28 3.03 1.41
C ALA A 99 -2.21 2.05 2.59
N VAL A 100 -1.00 1.62 2.97
CA VAL A 100 -0.78 0.73 4.11
C VAL A 100 -1.11 1.40 5.44
N GLU A 101 -0.76 2.67 5.62
CA GLU A 101 -1.15 3.44 6.82
C GLU A 101 -2.67 3.59 6.92
N LYS A 102 -3.37 3.82 5.80
CA LYS A 102 -4.85 3.83 5.77
C LYS A 102 -5.44 2.48 6.15
N VAL A 103 -4.87 1.38 5.66
CA VAL A 103 -5.29 0.02 6.04
C VAL A 103 -5.03 -0.22 7.54
N LYS A 104 -3.90 0.23 8.08
CA LYS A 104 -3.59 0.13 9.51
C LYS A 104 -4.58 0.91 10.38
N GLY A 105 -4.86 2.17 10.05
CA GLY A 105 -5.83 2.99 10.78
C GLY A 105 -7.25 2.40 10.72
N THR A 106 -7.62 1.84 9.57
CA THR A 106 -8.86 1.07 9.41
C THR A 106 -8.85 -0.15 10.33
N ALA A 107 -7.80 -0.98 10.32
CA ALA A 107 -7.70 -2.17 11.15
C ALA A 107 -7.79 -1.86 12.66
N GLU A 108 -7.15 -0.78 13.10
CA GLU A 108 -7.24 -0.30 14.49
C GLU A 108 -8.66 0.14 14.84
N SER A 109 -9.34 0.85 13.94
CA SER A 109 -10.73 1.28 14.13
C SER A 109 -11.69 0.09 14.21
N LEU A 110 -11.52 -0.90 13.34
CA LEU A 110 -12.33 -2.13 13.32
C LEU A 110 -12.09 -2.96 14.58
N LYS A 111 -10.83 -3.09 15.02
CA LYS A 111 -10.48 -3.76 16.28
C LYS A 111 -11.16 -3.08 17.47
N ASN A 112 -11.05 -1.76 17.57
CA ASN A 112 -11.68 -1.01 18.66
C ASN A 112 -13.21 -1.13 18.65
N ALA A 113 -13.82 -1.16 17.46
CA ALA A 113 -15.26 -1.39 17.32
C ALA A 113 -15.65 -2.80 17.79
N SER A 114 -14.91 -3.83 17.35
CA SER A 114 -15.11 -5.23 17.75
C SER A 114 -14.98 -5.40 19.28
N GLU A 115 -13.94 -4.85 19.90
CA GLU A 115 -13.75 -4.95 21.36
C GLU A 115 -14.85 -4.24 22.17
N LYS A 116 -15.38 -3.11 21.67
CA LYS A 116 -16.52 -2.42 22.31
C LYS A 116 -17.79 -3.26 22.18
N ILE A 117 -17.97 -3.90 21.03
CA ILE A 117 -19.10 -4.79 20.77
C ILE A 117 -19.06 -5.99 21.73
N GLU A 118 -17.91 -6.67 21.84
CA GLU A 118 -17.73 -7.83 22.71
C GLU A 118 -17.96 -7.52 24.19
N ARG A 119 -17.55 -6.33 24.65
CA ARG A 119 -17.74 -5.89 26.04
C ARG A 119 -19.15 -5.36 26.33
N GLY A 120 -20.01 -5.29 25.32
CA GLY A 120 -21.33 -4.65 25.46
C GLY A 120 -21.25 -3.15 25.75
N GLU A 121 -20.10 -2.51 25.49
CA GLU A 121 -19.86 -1.10 25.77
C GLU A 121 -20.38 -0.22 24.61
N GLY A 122 -21.27 0.74 24.90
CA GLY A 122 -21.66 1.79 23.96
C GLY A 122 -22.99 1.59 23.24
N THR A 123 -23.09 2.13 22.01
CA THR A 123 -24.32 2.30 21.20
C THR A 123 -25.09 1.02 20.88
N LEU A 124 -24.61 -0.17 21.27
CA LEU A 124 -25.33 -1.44 21.22
C LEU A 124 -26.67 -1.42 21.97
N GLY A 125 -26.71 -0.76 23.13
CA GLY A 125 -27.98 -0.54 23.84
C GLY A 125 -28.93 0.36 23.04
N LYS A 126 -28.41 1.26 22.19
CA LYS A 126 -29.17 2.06 21.24
C LYS A 126 -29.51 1.31 19.93
N LEU A 127 -28.73 0.33 19.49
CA LEU A 127 -29.01 -0.48 18.29
C LEU A 127 -30.32 -1.28 18.39
N ILE A 128 -30.72 -1.66 19.61
CA ILE A 128 -32.07 -2.22 19.87
C ILE A 128 -33.17 -1.26 19.38
N TYR A 129 -32.89 0.04 19.45
CA TYR A 129 -33.80 1.13 19.16
C TYR A 129 -33.53 1.84 17.83
N ASP A 130 -32.31 1.75 17.24
CA ASP A 130 -31.88 2.55 16.10
C ASP A 130 -31.25 1.71 14.97
N GLU A 131 -31.98 1.59 13.86
CA GLU A 131 -31.57 0.84 12.67
C GLU A 131 -30.55 1.61 11.80
N THR A 132 -30.45 2.94 11.93
CA THR A 132 -29.57 3.77 11.09
C THR A 132 -28.10 3.49 11.38
N LEU A 133 -27.78 3.24 12.64
CA LEU A 133 -26.42 2.93 13.08
C LEU A 133 -25.88 1.62 12.48
N TYR A 134 -26.75 0.64 12.21
CA TYR A 134 -26.35 -0.59 11.50
C TYR A 134 -25.90 -0.31 10.06
N GLN A 135 -26.59 0.62 9.38
CA GLN A 135 -26.27 0.99 8.00
C GLN A 135 -24.91 1.70 7.93
N GLU A 136 -24.67 2.68 8.80
CA GLU A 136 -23.39 3.42 8.87
C GLU A 136 -22.20 2.49 9.15
N ILE A 137 -22.42 1.51 10.03
CA ILE A 137 -21.42 0.50 10.37
C ILE A 137 -21.15 -0.43 9.17
N GLY A 138 -22.19 -0.89 8.49
CA GLY A 138 -22.07 -1.72 7.27
C GLY A 138 -21.34 -0.97 6.14
N GLU A 139 -21.63 0.31 5.97
CA GLU A 139 -20.93 1.19 5.01
C GLU A 139 -19.45 1.33 5.35
N THR A 140 -19.11 1.51 6.64
CA THR A 140 -17.72 1.58 7.10
C THR A 140 -16.95 0.30 6.76
N VAL A 141 -17.54 -0.87 7.02
CA VAL A 141 -16.93 -2.16 6.66
C VAL A 141 -16.77 -2.33 5.15
N LYS A 142 -17.74 -1.88 4.37
CA LYS A 142 -17.65 -1.90 2.90
C LYS A 142 -16.51 -1.01 2.41
N SER A 143 -16.41 0.23 2.86
CA SER A 143 -15.32 1.15 2.49
C SER A 143 -13.94 0.63 2.92
N ALA A 144 -13.86 -0.01 4.09
CA ALA A 144 -12.65 -0.68 4.55
C ALA A 144 -12.23 -1.82 3.59
N LYS A 145 -13.18 -2.67 3.18
CA LYS A 145 -12.94 -3.74 2.21
C LYS A 145 -12.46 -3.21 0.86
N GLU A 146 -13.09 -2.17 0.32
CA GLU A 146 -12.69 -1.53 -0.94
C GLU A 146 -11.27 -0.92 -0.87
N THR A 147 -10.94 -0.30 0.27
CA THR A 147 -9.60 0.23 0.54
C THR A 147 -8.56 -0.88 0.54
N MET A 148 -8.86 -2.00 1.19
CA MET A 148 -7.97 -3.16 1.24
C MET A 148 -7.79 -3.85 -0.11
N GLU A 149 -8.85 -3.94 -0.92
CA GLU A 149 -8.75 -4.48 -2.26
C GLU A 149 -7.83 -3.61 -3.14
N SER A 150 -7.99 -2.29 -3.04
CA SER A 150 -7.14 -1.33 -3.76
C SER A 150 -5.68 -1.42 -3.32
N ALA A 151 -5.44 -1.52 -2.00
CA ALA A 151 -4.11 -1.73 -1.44
C ALA A 151 -3.49 -3.04 -1.94
N ASN A 152 -4.24 -4.15 -1.93
CA ASN A 152 -3.75 -5.43 -2.44
C ASN A 152 -3.37 -5.37 -3.92
N LYS A 153 -4.15 -4.70 -4.77
CA LYS A 153 -3.82 -4.51 -6.19
C LYS A 153 -2.54 -3.68 -6.39
N ALA A 154 -2.37 -2.63 -5.60
CA ALA A 154 -1.15 -1.82 -5.62
C ALA A 154 0.06 -2.67 -5.21
N LEU A 155 -0.03 -3.40 -4.11
CA LEU A 155 1.04 -4.27 -3.61
C LEU A 155 1.40 -5.39 -4.58
N GLN A 156 0.41 -5.99 -5.25
CA GLN A 156 0.69 -6.97 -6.31
C GLN A 156 1.46 -6.37 -7.48
N SER A 157 1.18 -5.11 -7.84
CA SER A 157 1.90 -4.42 -8.91
C SER A 157 3.35 -4.16 -8.51
N VAL A 158 3.55 -3.71 -7.27
CA VAL A 158 4.86 -3.51 -6.64
C VAL A 158 5.66 -4.83 -6.60
N ASN A 159 5.05 -5.93 -6.12
CA ASN A 159 5.69 -7.25 -6.08
C ASN A 159 6.11 -7.75 -7.47
N LYS A 160 5.26 -7.59 -8.49
CA LYS A 160 5.60 -7.98 -9.86
C LYS A 160 6.80 -7.20 -10.41
N ILE A 161 6.91 -5.92 -10.06
CA ILE A 161 8.07 -5.10 -10.45
C ILE A 161 9.32 -5.62 -9.72
N ALA A 162 9.23 -5.81 -8.40
CA ALA A 162 10.34 -6.34 -7.61
C ALA A 162 10.82 -7.71 -8.13
N GLU A 163 9.92 -8.65 -8.39
CA GLU A 163 10.28 -9.97 -8.94
C GLU A 163 10.95 -9.90 -10.31
N LYS A 164 10.44 -9.06 -11.22
CA LYS A 164 11.06 -8.89 -12.54
C LYS A 164 12.46 -8.31 -12.42
N VAL A 165 12.63 -7.36 -11.51
CA VAL A 165 13.93 -6.79 -11.22
C VAL A 165 14.87 -7.85 -10.64
N GLU A 166 14.45 -8.63 -9.64
CA GLU A 166 15.26 -9.69 -9.05
C GLU A 166 15.67 -10.77 -10.05
N LYS A 167 14.76 -11.17 -10.95
CA LYS A 167 15.02 -12.19 -11.99
C LYS A 167 15.87 -11.68 -13.16
N GLY A 168 16.21 -10.40 -13.17
CA GLY A 168 16.94 -9.81 -14.30
C GLY A 168 16.08 -9.64 -15.56
N GLU A 169 14.75 -9.65 -15.43
CA GLU A 169 13.82 -9.52 -16.55
C GLU A 169 13.53 -8.04 -16.89
N GLY A 170 13.28 -7.78 -18.19
CA GLY A 170 13.06 -6.43 -18.69
C GLY A 170 14.32 -5.56 -18.69
N THR A 171 14.18 -4.28 -19.06
CA THR A 171 15.32 -3.36 -19.13
C THR A 171 15.90 -3.07 -17.74
N LEU A 172 15.04 -2.80 -16.75
CA LEU A 172 15.46 -2.56 -15.37
C LEU A 172 16.12 -3.80 -14.73
N GLY A 173 15.54 -4.99 -14.89
CA GLY A 173 16.14 -6.21 -14.35
C GLY A 173 17.50 -6.51 -14.98
N LYS A 174 17.62 -6.42 -16.30
CA LYS A 174 18.90 -6.60 -17.00
C LYS A 174 19.94 -5.59 -16.56
N LEU A 175 19.57 -4.31 -16.44
CA LEU A 175 20.48 -3.29 -15.97
C LEU A 175 20.92 -3.54 -14.51
N ILE A 176 20.07 -4.03 -13.61
CA ILE A 176 20.48 -4.31 -12.23
C ILE A 176 21.40 -5.53 -12.15
N ASN A 177 21.11 -6.59 -12.89
CA ASN A 177 21.76 -7.90 -12.68
C ASN A 177 22.82 -8.28 -13.71
N ASP A 178 22.89 -7.60 -14.86
CA ASP A 178 23.78 -8.00 -15.95
C ASP A 178 24.96 -7.03 -16.13
N ASP A 179 26.12 -7.41 -15.62
CA ASP A 179 27.41 -6.70 -15.78
C ASP A 179 27.94 -6.67 -17.23
N SER A 180 27.42 -7.51 -18.13
CA SER A 180 27.92 -7.60 -19.51
C SER A 180 27.59 -6.35 -20.34
N LEU A 181 26.48 -5.66 -20.03
CA LEU A 181 26.07 -4.44 -20.72
C LEU A 181 27.09 -3.31 -20.57
N ILE A 182 27.67 -3.13 -19.38
CA ILE A 182 28.79 -2.19 -19.17
C ILE A 182 30.00 -2.62 -19.99
N LYS A 183 30.33 -3.92 -20.01
CA LYS A 183 31.50 -4.41 -20.78
C LYS A 183 31.32 -4.19 -22.28
N GLU A 184 30.11 -4.36 -22.81
CA GLU A 184 29.80 -4.05 -24.21
C GLU A 184 29.80 -2.56 -24.51
N THR A 185 29.30 -1.75 -23.56
CA THR A 185 29.33 -0.29 -23.67
C THR A 185 30.76 0.24 -23.64
N GLU A 186 31.61 -0.24 -22.73
CA GLU A 186 33.04 0.09 -22.67
C GLU A 186 33.77 -0.31 -23.96
N LYS A 187 33.48 -1.51 -24.49
CA LYS A 187 34.03 -1.95 -25.78
C LYS A 187 33.58 -1.05 -26.93
N THR A 188 32.32 -0.62 -26.93
CA THR A 188 31.76 0.28 -27.93
C THR A 188 32.41 1.65 -27.83
N MET A 189 32.54 2.21 -26.63
CA MET A 189 33.23 3.48 -26.39
C MET A 189 34.70 3.42 -26.81
N LYS A 190 35.41 2.32 -26.53
CA LYS A 190 36.78 2.10 -27.04
C LYS A 190 36.84 2.06 -28.57
N LYS A 191 35.86 1.47 -29.24
CA LYS A 191 35.78 1.45 -30.71
C LYS A 191 35.48 2.84 -31.28
N VAL A 192 34.55 3.57 -30.67
CA VAL A 192 34.22 4.97 -31.03
C VAL A 192 35.44 5.86 -30.84
N GLN A 193 36.13 5.75 -29.72
CA GLN A 193 37.35 6.51 -29.44
C GLN A 193 38.43 6.22 -30.49
N LYS A 194 38.69 4.95 -30.80
CA LYS A 194 39.64 4.57 -31.86
C LYS A 194 39.22 5.06 -33.25
N ALA A 195 37.93 5.07 -33.55
CA ALA A 195 37.43 5.62 -34.81
C ALA A 195 37.62 7.14 -34.88
N ALA A 196 37.39 7.86 -33.77
CA ALA A 196 37.63 9.30 -33.66
C ALA A 196 39.12 9.64 -33.75
N GLU A 197 39.99 8.87 -33.08
CA GLU A 197 41.45 8.97 -33.19
C GLU A 197 41.91 8.71 -34.64
N GLY A 198 41.38 7.68 -35.30
CA GLY A 198 41.69 7.39 -36.71
C GLY A 198 41.19 8.46 -37.70
N ILE A 199 40.08 9.13 -37.41
CA ILE A 199 39.63 10.30 -38.18
C ILE A 199 40.59 11.49 -37.97
N GLN A 200 41.10 11.68 -36.75
CA GLN A 200 42.10 12.71 -36.46
C GLN A 200 43.44 12.41 -37.15
N GLU A 201 43.85 11.15 -37.21
CA GLU A 201 45.08 10.67 -37.87
C GLU A 201 45.00 10.68 -39.41
N GLN A 202 43.79 10.53 -39.97
CA GLN A 202 43.56 10.52 -41.42
C GLN A 202 43.14 11.86 -42.02
N THR A 203 43.02 12.93 -41.25
CA THR A 203 42.93 14.27 -41.86
C THR A 203 44.28 14.64 -42.47
N PRO A 204 44.44 14.69 -43.80
CA PRO A 204 45.62 15.31 -44.37
C PRO A 204 45.58 16.78 -43.92
N ILE A 205 46.67 17.29 -43.36
CA ILE A 205 46.87 18.72 -43.04
C ILE A 205 46.57 19.61 -44.28
N THR A 206 46.49 19.02 -45.47
CA THR A 206 46.10 19.61 -46.75
C THR A 206 44.74 20.33 -46.76
N VAL A 207 43.75 19.97 -45.92
CA VAL A 207 42.41 20.63 -45.99
C VAL A 207 42.36 21.99 -45.27
N LEU A 208 43.25 22.25 -44.31
CA LEU A 208 43.35 23.60 -43.71
C LEU A 208 44.08 24.60 -44.63
N GLY A 209 44.85 24.12 -45.60
CA GLY A 209 45.53 24.96 -46.60
C GLY A 209 44.67 25.36 -47.79
N THR A 210 43.65 24.56 -48.16
CA THR A 210 42.85 24.81 -49.37
C THR A 210 41.74 25.84 -49.19
N ILE A 211 41.30 26.13 -47.95
CA ILE A 211 40.29 27.17 -47.71
C ILE A 211 40.94 28.57 -47.63
N ILE A 212 42.19 28.69 -47.18
CA ILE A 212 42.89 29.98 -47.08
C ILE A 212 43.39 30.47 -48.46
N GLY A 213 43.68 29.57 -49.40
CA GLY A 213 44.12 29.92 -50.76
C GLY A 213 43.00 30.30 -51.75
N LEU A 214 41.73 30.32 -51.32
CA LEU A 214 40.60 30.81 -52.15
C LEU A 214 40.21 32.26 -51.84
N PHE A 215 40.87 32.90 -50.85
CA PHE A 215 40.61 34.27 -50.43
C PHE A 215 41.84 35.20 -50.49
N PHE A 216 42.97 34.74 -51.05
CA PHE A 216 44.16 35.54 -51.35
C PHE A 216 44.72 35.20 -52.71
#